data_AF-W6XLP2-F1
#
_entry.id   AF-W6XLP2-F1
#
_cell.length_a   1.000
_cell.length_b   1.000
_cell.length_c   1.000
_cell.angle_alpha   90.00
_cell.angle_beta   90.00
_cell.angle_gamma   90.00
#
_symmetry.space_group_name_H-M   'P 1'
#
loop_
_entity.id
_entity.type
_entity.pdbx_description
1 polymer ?
#
loop_
_entity_poly.entity_id
_entity_poly.type
_entity_poly.pdbx_seq_one_letter_code
_entity_poly.pdbx_strand_id
1 'polypeptide(L)' 'MTLDERNAAIGMLQAGATLSEVAAKFGRAPSTIHRLYEKFSTTNTTRDRPRSGRPTILSDY' A
#
# COMPACT_ATOMS: atom_id res chain seq x y z
N MET A 1 -6.65 -5.52 0.19
CA MET A 1 -5.48 -6.18 0.80
C MET A 1 -5.42 -5.80 2.25
N THR A 2 -5.26 -6.78 3.13
CA THR A 2 -5.01 -6.59 4.56
C THR A 2 -3.60 -6.03 4.78
N LEU A 3 -3.28 -5.58 6.00
CA LEU A 3 -1.94 -5.12 6.34
C LEU A 3 -0.90 -6.25 6.16
N ASP A 4 -1.25 -7.47 6.56
CA ASP A 4 -0.36 -8.63 6.51
C ASP A 4 -0.06 -9.04 5.06
N GLU A 5 -1.07 -9.02 4.19
CA GLU A 5 -0.88 -9.25 2.75
C GLU A 5 0.04 -8.21 2.12
N ARG A 6 -0.06 -6.94 2.55
CA ARG A 6 0.82 -5.87 2.06
C ARG A 6 2.26 -6.08 2.52
N ASN A 7 2.47 -6.43 3.78
CA ASN A 7 3.79 -6.72 4.32
C ASN A 7 4.44 -7.91 3.61
N ALA A 8 3.67 -8.98 3.40
CA ALA A 8 4.13 -10.15 2.66
C ALA A 8 4.46 -9.80 1.19
N ALA A 9 3.62 -9.01 0.52
CA ALA A 9 3.88 -8.57 -0.84
C ALA A 9 5.16 -7.73 -0.96
N ILE A 10 5.40 -6.77 -0.04
CA ILE A 10 6.63 -5.99 0.01
C ILE A 10 7.85 -6.90 0.24
N GLY A 11 7.76 -7.85 1.17
CA GLY A 11 8.85 -8.79 1.44
C GLY A 11 9.22 -9.63 0.21
N MET A 12 8.23 -10.05 -0.58
CA MET A 12 8.49 -10.79 -1.83
C MET A 12 9.17 -9.90 -2.89
N LEU A 13 8.77 -8.64 -3.02
CA LEU A 13 9.44 -7.70 -3.94
C LEU A 13 10.88 -7.42 -3.51
N GLN A 14 11.13 -7.28 -2.21
CA GLN A 14 12.48 -7.10 -1.67
C GLN A 14 13.37 -8.35 -1.88
N ALA A 15 12.76 -9.54 -1.90
CA ALA A 15 13.43 -10.78 -2.25
C ALA A 15 13.70 -10.95 -3.76
N GLY A 16 13.30 -9.98 -4.59
CA GLY A 16 13.53 -9.98 -6.04
C GLY A 16 12.40 -10.59 -6.87
N ALA A 17 11.24 -10.90 -6.29
CA ALA A 17 10.09 -11.36 -7.06
C ALA A 17 9.57 -10.25 -7.98
N THR A 18 9.02 -10.63 -9.13
CA THR A 18 8.43 -9.68 -10.08
C THR A 18 7.04 -9.22 -9.62
N LEU A 19 6.62 -8.03 -10.09
CA LEU A 19 5.29 -7.49 -9.81
C LEU A 19 4.16 -8.45 -10.23
N SER A 20 4.33 -9.13 -11.36
CA SER A 20 3.34 -10.08 -11.91
C SER A 20 3.20 -11.33 -11.05
N GLU A 21 4.29 -11.89 -10.54
CA GLU A 21 4.26 -13.06 -9.65
C GLU A 21 3.58 -12.73 -8.32
N VAL A 22 3.95 -11.59 -7.72
CA VAL A 22 3.33 -11.11 -6.48
C VAL A 22 1.84 -10.84 -6.71
N ALA A 23 1.48 -10.19 -7.82
CA ALA A 23 0.10 -9.93 -8.19
C ALA A 23 -0.73 -11.21 -8.34
N ALA A 24 -0.19 -12.22 -9.04
CA ALA A 24 -0.85 -13.52 -9.21
C ALA A 24 -1.06 -14.23 -7.86
N LYS A 25 -0.06 -14.21 -6.97
CA LYS A 25 -0.15 -14.84 -5.65
C LYS A 25 -1.25 -14.24 -4.77
N PHE A 26 -1.45 -12.92 -4.82
CA PHE A 26 -2.45 -12.21 -4.00
C PHE A 26 -3.78 -11.97 -4.73
N GLY A 27 -3.93 -12.45 -5.97
CA GLY A 27 -5.14 -12.23 -6.78
C GLY A 27 -5.42 -10.74 -7.04
N ARG A 28 -4.37 -9.94 -7.28
CA ARG A 28 -4.47 -8.49 -7.51
C ARG A 28 -3.93 -8.11 -8.88
N ALA A 29 -4.30 -6.91 -9.33
CA ALA A 29 -3.70 -6.35 -10.52
C ALA A 29 -2.23 -5.94 -10.24
N PRO A 30 -1.30 -6.13 -11.20
CA PRO A 30 0.10 -5.68 -11.05
C PRO A 30 0.23 -4.19 -10.70
N SER A 31 -0.68 -3.35 -11.22
CA SER A 31 -0.76 -1.92 -10.90
C SER A 31 -1.02 -1.64 -9.41
N THR A 32 -1.72 -2.55 -8.72
CA THR A 32 -1.96 -2.44 -7.26
C THR A 32 -0.68 -2.70 -6.49
N ILE A 33 0.10 -3.71 -6.91
CA ILE A 33 1.39 -4.05 -6.29
C ILE A 33 2.42 -2.95 -6.54
N HIS A 34 2.45 -2.38 -7.75
CA HIS A 34 3.31 -1.24 -8.08
C HIS A 34 3.04 -0.04 -7.18
N ARG A 35 1.78 0.39 -7.06
CA ARG A 35 1.39 1.51 -6.20
C ARG A 35 1.71 1.25 -4.73
N LEU A 36 1.56 0.00 -4.28
CA LEU A 36 1.95 -0.39 -2.92
C LEU A 36 3.46 -0.21 -2.71
N TYR A 37 4.28 -0.65 -3.66
CA TYR A 37 5.73 -0.52 -3.60
C TYR A 37 6.20 0.94 -3.66
N GLU A 38 5.63 1.77 -4.54
CA GLU A 38 5.92 3.21 -4.59
C GLU A 38 5.54 3.94 -3.30
N LYS A 39 4.38 3.59 -2.72
CA LYS A 39 3.98 4.15 -1.42
C LYS A 39 4.96 3.72 -0.33
N PHE A 40 5.39 2.47 -0.34
CA PHE A 40 6.35 1.96 0.62
C PHE A 40 7.72 2.63 0.46
N SER A 41 8.22 2.84 -0.76
CA SER A 41 9.51 3.51 -0.98
C SER A 41 9.51 4.97 -0.52
N THR A 42 8.36 5.65 -0.60
CA THR A 42 8.22 7.07 -0.20
C THR A 42 7.97 7.25 1.30
N THR A 43 7.21 6.36 1.93
CA THR A 43 6.74 6.55 3.31
C THR A 43 7.31 5.53 4.30
N ASN A 44 8.01 4.51 3.80
CA ASN A 44 8.51 3.36 4.56
C ASN A 44 7.44 2.66 5.41
N THR A 45 6.17 2.74 4.97
CA THR A 45 5.05 2.15 5.68
C THR A 45 4.02 1.54 4.74
N THR A 46 3.51 0.37 5.12
CA THR A 46 2.40 -0.32 4.46
C THR A 46 1.04 0.07 5.03
N ARG A 47 1.02 0.81 6.15
CA ARG A 47 -0.20 1.25 6.82
C ARG A 47 -0.92 2.30 5.99
N ASP A 48 -2.25 2.33 6.10
CA ASP A 48 -3.02 3.40 5.50
C ASP A 48 -2.77 4.72 6.23
N ARG A 49 -2.76 5.81 5.45
CA ARG A 49 -2.66 7.14 6.03
C ARG A 49 -3.97 7.43 6.76
N PRO A 50 -3.92 8.05 7.96
CA PRO A 50 -5.12 8.55 8.60
C PRO A 50 -5.91 9.40 7.60
N ARG A 51 -7.18 9.08 7.38
CA ARG A 51 -8.05 9.92 6.57
C ARG A 51 -8.41 11.12 7.44
N SER A 52 -8.02 12.32 7.02
CA SER A 52 -8.27 13.56 7.75
C SER A 52 -9.77 13.88 7.91
N GLY A 53 -10.64 13.17 7.19
CA GLY A 53 -12.06 13.45 7.14
C GLY A 53 -12.34 14.79 6.46
N ARG A 54 -13.64 15.12 6.35
CA ARG A 54 -14.09 16.46 6.01
C ARG A 54 -14.14 17.27 7.31
N PRO A 55 -13.52 18.46 7.39
CA PRO A 55 -13.65 19.33 8.56
C PRO A 55 -15.13 19.58 8.86
N THR A 56 -15.56 19.33 10.11
CA THR A 56 -16.98 19.34 10.48
C THR A 56 -17.52 20.72 10.80
N ILE A 57 -16.65 21.71 11.05
CA ILE A 57 -17.04 23.05 11.49
C ILE A 57 -16.09 24.05 10.83
N LEU A 58 -16.63 25.11 10.23
CA LEU A 58 -15.86 26.30 9.84
C LEU A 58 -15.17 26.82 11.11
N SER A 59 -13.85 26.99 11.06
CA SER A 59 -13.04 27.46 12.18
C SER A 59 -13.74 28.56 12.97
N ASP A 60 -13.94 28.35 14.28
CA ASP A 60 -14.39 29.40 15.20
C ASP A 60 -13.41 30.57 15.10
N TYR A 61 -13.96 31.74 14.76
CA TYR A 61 -13.29 33.04 14.68
C TYR A 61 -13.08 33.65 16.07
#